data_AF-W6Q5Z2-F1
#
_entry.id   AF-W6Q5Z2-F1
#
_cell.length_a   1.000
_cell.length_b   1.000
_cell.length_c   1.000
_cell.angle_alpha   90.00
_cell.angle_beta   90.00
_cell.angle_gamma   90.00
#
_symmetry.space_group_name_H-M   'P 1'
#
loop_
_entity.id
_entity.type
_entity.pdbx_description
1 polymer ?
#
loop_
_entity_poly.entity_id
_entity_poly.type
_entity_poly.pdbx_seq_one_letter_code
_entity_poly.pdbx_strand_id
1 'polypeptide(L)'
;MAERIAPSAVYSTRKEKVLLRIATGGAGQSGLLEALAISFVQYCVDNKKAEPFLIEWYKSDTTSSIENLLKETADIAITSNALDDNVIDRVVYAWRDHWMLVGPKRNPANLPEDRQTSIFSLLTKLLSRMEESKNSAKPIKFLSRYDKSAGNIIESLLWATIGQVPWANPPTSWYHMFPGFPFQAIREAAGRGEYTVIDKETWLAIEDETRKQLTIFAEGNNDENDLLLNPAHILVGKNAKNKATANDFADWIVRDDGGQQVIRSFTKSGEVLYSTIPVGVDPLDRVKGLLGFSGSTKAVFPLTWSEDEIYFWKDHQYARVNVMTDTIDPSPPRDIWSWWPGLKKFGFAPINAAFVATDNEVDTYFFCGSRCVRLNAKTGHPSGGQLTPFRFQEKWPGLKDVGFDLVDAALPFSFKGSEYQHVVCFFRKDRYALIDVNRNILLESGNIALRFNALAQANFKTIDTVVFKPRRSKLQAYFFSGKQYVLVDLAGDSIARGPLDVAAEWKSLKTAGFY
;
A
#
# COMPACT_ATOMS: atom_id res chain seq x y z
N MET A 1 -21.38 -14.22 -29.70
CA MET A 1 -19.94 -14.57 -29.76
C MET A 1 -19.19 -13.29 -29.50
N ALA A 2 -18.48 -13.16 -28.38
CA ALA A 2 -17.61 -12.01 -28.15
C ALA A 2 -16.42 -12.09 -29.13
N GLU A 3 -16.12 -10.98 -29.80
CA GLU A 3 -15.05 -10.87 -30.77
C GLU A 3 -13.70 -11.18 -30.09
N ARG A 4 -12.94 -12.12 -30.67
CA ARG A 4 -11.70 -12.62 -30.05
C ARG A 4 -10.59 -11.59 -30.30
N ILE A 5 -10.18 -10.86 -29.26
CA ILE A 5 -9.09 -9.89 -29.34
C ILE A 5 -7.79 -10.62 -29.68
N ALA A 6 -7.05 -10.14 -30.67
CA ALA A 6 -5.75 -10.71 -31.04
C ALA A 6 -4.67 -10.30 -30.02
N PRO A 7 -3.69 -11.18 -29.71
CA PRO A 7 -2.58 -10.83 -28.85
C PRO A 7 -1.69 -9.76 -29.50
N SER A 8 -1.09 -8.90 -28.69
CA SER A 8 -0.13 -7.88 -29.11
C SER A 8 1.23 -8.49 -29.44
N ALA A 9 1.61 -9.57 -28.76
CA ALA A 9 2.76 -10.40 -29.11
C ALA A 9 2.54 -11.84 -28.61
N VAL A 10 3.27 -12.79 -29.21
CA VAL A 10 3.30 -14.18 -28.78
C VAL A 10 4.75 -14.57 -28.57
N TYR A 11 5.10 -14.90 -27.33
CA TYR A 11 6.46 -15.25 -26.94
C TYR A 11 6.64 -16.76 -26.94
N SER A 12 7.72 -17.21 -27.58
CA SER A 12 8.08 -18.62 -27.63
C SER A 12 9.50 -18.83 -28.12
N THR A 13 10.02 -20.04 -27.88
CA THR A 13 11.20 -20.59 -28.56
C THR A 13 10.82 -21.49 -29.75
N ARG A 14 9.56 -21.95 -29.91
CA ARG A 14 9.04 -22.85 -30.98
C ARG A 14 7.52 -22.69 -31.28
N LYS A 15 6.97 -23.38 -32.31
CA LYS A 15 5.51 -23.36 -32.61
C LYS A 15 4.76 -24.40 -31.77
N GLU A 16 4.18 -23.98 -30.64
CA GLU A 16 3.56 -24.87 -29.63
C GLU A 16 2.17 -24.37 -29.17
N LYS A 17 1.60 -24.99 -28.14
CA LYS A 17 0.31 -24.61 -27.55
C LYS A 17 0.46 -23.38 -26.64
N VAL A 18 -0.55 -22.50 -26.63
CA VAL A 18 -0.65 -21.40 -25.66
C VAL A 18 -1.04 -21.96 -24.29
N LEU A 19 -0.19 -21.76 -23.28
CA LEU A 19 -0.44 -22.17 -21.89
C LEU A 19 -0.44 -21.01 -20.90
N LEU A 20 -0.24 -19.77 -21.34
CA LEU A 20 -0.40 -18.61 -20.49
C LEU A 20 -0.74 -17.36 -21.29
N ARG A 21 -1.68 -16.56 -20.79
CA ARG A 21 -2.09 -15.29 -21.39
C ARG A 21 -1.96 -14.19 -20.35
N ILE A 22 -1.17 -13.16 -20.65
CA ILE A 22 -0.82 -12.11 -19.71
C ILE A 22 -1.30 -10.76 -20.25
N ALA A 23 -2.13 -10.07 -19.48
CA ALA A 23 -2.56 -8.70 -19.74
C ALA A 23 -1.68 -7.72 -18.97
N THR A 24 -1.00 -6.83 -19.68
CA THR A 24 -0.23 -5.74 -19.05
C THR A 24 0.05 -4.60 -20.03
N GLY A 25 0.30 -3.41 -19.48
CA GLY A 25 0.59 -2.19 -20.25
C GLY A 25 2.08 -1.92 -20.35
N GLY A 26 2.66 -1.48 -19.23
CA GLY A 26 4.07 -1.12 -19.11
C GLY A 26 4.96 -2.27 -19.52
N ALA A 27 5.13 -3.28 -18.66
CA ALA A 27 6.12 -4.36 -18.84
C ALA A 27 6.15 -5.06 -20.22
N GLY A 28 5.04 -5.08 -20.95
CA GLY A 28 5.05 -5.57 -22.33
C GLY A 28 5.72 -4.61 -23.33
N GLN A 29 5.55 -3.30 -23.15
CA GLN A 29 6.16 -2.25 -23.97
C GLN A 29 7.67 -2.06 -23.70
N SER A 30 8.17 -2.20 -22.46
CA SER A 30 9.64 -2.19 -22.22
C SER A 30 10.36 -3.40 -22.80
N GLY A 31 9.66 -4.53 -22.92
CA GLY A 31 10.23 -5.85 -23.22
C GLY A 31 10.50 -6.69 -21.98
N LEU A 32 10.17 -6.23 -20.77
CA LEU A 32 10.32 -7.04 -19.55
C LEU A 32 9.48 -8.32 -19.63
N LEU A 33 8.24 -8.23 -20.14
CA LEU A 33 7.37 -9.39 -20.24
C LEU A 33 7.94 -10.45 -21.18
N GLU A 34 8.59 -10.05 -22.28
CA GLU A 34 9.27 -10.98 -23.18
C GLU A 34 10.42 -11.71 -22.46
N ALA A 35 11.27 -10.95 -21.74
CA ALA A 35 12.37 -11.53 -20.98
C ALA A 35 11.89 -12.49 -19.88
N LEU A 36 10.82 -12.12 -19.16
CA LEU A 36 10.18 -12.97 -18.16
C LEU A 36 9.56 -14.21 -18.80
N ALA A 37 8.86 -14.06 -19.92
CA ALA A 37 8.18 -15.16 -20.62
C ALA A 37 9.19 -16.20 -21.09
N ILE A 38 10.27 -15.78 -21.77
CA ILE A 38 11.32 -16.68 -22.26
C ILE A 38 11.98 -17.41 -21.09
N SER A 39 12.34 -16.68 -20.02
CA SER A 39 13.01 -17.27 -18.85
C SER A 39 12.11 -18.24 -18.08
N PHE A 40 10.82 -17.94 -17.97
CA PHE A 40 9.85 -18.82 -17.31
C PHE A 40 9.62 -20.11 -18.09
N VAL A 41 9.45 -20.03 -19.41
CA VAL A 41 9.31 -21.22 -20.27
C VAL A 41 10.56 -22.10 -20.15
N GLN A 42 11.75 -21.50 -20.18
CA GLN A 42 13.01 -22.22 -19.99
C GLN A 42 13.07 -22.93 -18.63
N TYR A 43 12.71 -22.24 -17.54
CA TYR A 43 12.60 -22.84 -16.20
C TYR A 43 11.62 -24.03 -16.17
N CYS A 44 10.45 -23.90 -16.80
CA CYS A 44 9.47 -24.99 -16.85
C CYS A 44 10.00 -26.21 -17.61
N VAL A 45 10.74 -26.01 -18.71
CA VAL A 45 11.38 -27.09 -19.46
C VAL A 45 12.47 -27.76 -18.63
N ASP A 46 13.38 -26.98 -18.06
CA ASP A 46 14.58 -27.50 -17.40
C ASP A 46 14.25 -28.14 -16.04
N ASN A 47 13.45 -27.48 -15.23
CA ASN A 47 13.20 -27.84 -13.83
C ASN A 47 11.90 -28.64 -13.65
N LYS A 48 10.87 -28.34 -14.42
CA LYS A 48 9.56 -29.02 -14.33
C LYS A 48 9.34 -30.09 -15.40
N LYS A 49 10.28 -30.26 -16.34
CA LYS A 49 10.19 -31.22 -17.46
C LYS A 49 8.93 -31.04 -18.31
N ALA A 50 8.43 -29.81 -18.39
CA ALA A 50 7.33 -29.47 -19.27
C ALA A 50 7.78 -29.46 -20.73
N GLU A 51 6.86 -29.74 -21.65
CA GLU A 51 7.07 -29.37 -23.06
C GLU A 51 7.08 -27.83 -23.18
N PRO A 52 7.86 -27.25 -24.10
CA PRO A 52 7.85 -25.81 -24.28
C PRO A 52 6.47 -25.32 -24.77
N PHE A 53 6.12 -24.07 -24.47
CA PHE A 53 4.78 -23.51 -24.72
C PHE A 53 4.81 -22.02 -25.01
N LEU A 54 3.71 -21.51 -25.58
CA LEU A 54 3.54 -20.09 -25.91
C LEU A 54 2.96 -19.30 -24.75
N ILE A 55 3.43 -18.05 -24.61
CA ILE A 55 2.84 -17.04 -23.75
C ILE A 55 2.35 -15.87 -24.62
N GLU A 56 1.06 -15.56 -24.54
CA GLU A 56 0.45 -14.44 -25.27
C GLU A 56 0.43 -13.18 -24.40
N TRP A 57 0.85 -12.06 -24.97
CA TRP A 57 0.71 -10.75 -24.37
C TRP A 57 -0.49 -10.00 -24.94
N TYR A 58 -1.34 -9.50 -24.06
CA TYR A 58 -2.42 -8.58 -24.37
C TYR A 58 -2.10 -7.20 -23.81
N LYS A 59 -1.90 -6.22 -24.69
CA LYS A 59 -1.70 -4.82 -24.27
C LYS A 59 -2.95 -4.29 -23.58
N SER A 60 -2.79 -3.78 -22.37
CA SER A 60 -3.90 -3.26 -21.55
C SER A 60 -3.46 -2.15 -20.60
N ASP A 61 -4.38 -1.30 -20.16
CA ASP A 61 -4.19 -0.46 -18.96
C ASP A 61 -4.72 -1.17 -17.71
N THR A 62 -4.68 -0.52 -16.54
CA THR A 62 -5.17 -1.10 -15.28
C THR A 62 -6.62 -1.60 -15.38
N THR A 63 -7.53 -0.76 -15.88
CA THR A 63 -8.96 -1.09 -16.02
C THR A 63 -9.16 -2.25 -17.00
N SER A 64 -8.53 -2.18 -18.17
CA SER A 64 -8.64 -3.18 -19.22
C SER A 64 -8.01 -4.52 -18.81
N SER A 65 -6.98 -4.50 -17.95
CA SER A 65 -6.35 -5.72 -17.45
C SER A 65 -7.30 -6.51 -16.54
N ILE A 66 -8.04 -5.82 -15.68
CA ILE A 66 -9.08 -6.43 -14.83
C ILE A 66 -10.23 -6.96 -15.71
N GLU A 67 -10.67 -6.16 -16.70
CA GLU A 67 -11.68 -6.63 -17.66
C GLU A 67 -11.24 -7.87 -18.44
N ASN A 68 -9.94 -7.98 -18.77
CA ASN A 68 -9.40 -9.15 -19.45
C ASN A 68 -9.44 -10.41 -18.56
N LEU A 69 -9.31 -10.27 -17.24
CA LEU A 69 -9.55 -11.37 -16.31
C LEU A 69 -11.05 -11.74 -16.26
N LEU A 70 -11.93 -10.74 -16.17
CA LEU A 70 -13.40 -10.90 -16.16
C LEU A 70 -13.91 -11.63 -17.40
N LYS A 71 -13.41 -11.25 -18.57
CA LYS A 71 -13.78 -11.83 -19.88
C LYS A 71 -13.03 -13.11 -20.20
N GLU A 72 -12.15 -13.56 -19.31
CA GLU A 72 -11.28 -14.74 -19.47
C GLU A 72 -10.38 -14.66 -20.73
N THR A 73 -10.08 -13.44 -21.17
CA THR A 73 -9.14 -13.14 -22.26
C THR A 73 -7.71 -13.41 -21.81
N ALA A 74 -7.39 -13.07 -20.55
CA ALA A 74 -6.10 -13.32 -19.92
C ALA A 74 -6.24 -14.25 -18.71
N ASP A 75 -5.15 -14.95 -18.39
CA ASP A 75 -5.01 -15.78 -17.19
C ASP A 75 -4.39 -14.98 -16.03
N ILE A 76 -3.52 -14.02 -16.37
CA ILE A 76 -2.86 -13.09 -15.45
C ILE A 76 -3.08 -11.65 -15.92
N ALA A 77 -3.30 -10.75 -14.97
CA ALA A 77 -3.12 -9.31 -15.16
C ALA A 77 -1.91 -8.82 -14.36
N ILE A 78 -1.13 -7.90 -14.92
CA ILE A 78 -0.03 -7.23 -14.21
C ILE A 78 -0.31 -5.73 -14.16
N THR A 79 -0.52 -5.21 -12.96
CA THR A 79 -0.86 -3.80 -12.76
C THR A 79 -0.41 -3.27 -11.40
N SER A 80 -0.41 -1.94 -11.25
CA SER A 80 0.00 -1.27 -10.02
C SER A 80 -1.01 -1.40 -8.87
N ASN A 81 -2.28 -1.61 -9.21
CA ASN A 81 -3.39 -1.60 -8.27
C ASN A 81 -4.10 -2.96 -8.28
N ALA A 82 -4.12 -3.64 -7.14
CA ALA A 82 -4.95 -4.82 -6.91
C ALA A 82 -6.24 -4.34 -6.23
N LEU A 83 -7.31 -4.15 -7.01
CA LEU A 83 -8.64 -4.01 -6.41
C LEU A 83 -9.13 -5.42 -6.09
N ASP A 84 -9.53 -5.66 -4.84
CA ASP A 84 -10.17 -6.92 -4.45
C ASP A 84 -11.56 -6.97 -5.09
N ASP A 85 -11.63 -7.59 -6.27
CA ASP A 85 -12.86 -7.94 -6.95
C ASP A 85 -13.03 -9.47 -6.92
N ASN A 86 -14.29 -9.93 -7.05
CA ASN A 86 -14.64 -11.36 -7.09
C ASN A 86 -14.01 -12.13 -8.28
N VAL A 87 -13.10 -11.52 -9.03
CA VAL A 87 -12.48 -11.98 -10.28
C VAL A 87 -11.04 -12.44 -10.05
N ILE A 88 -10.38 -11.98 -8.98
CA ILE A 88 -9.00 -12.33 -8.67
C ILE A 88 -8.95 -13.47 -7.67
N ASP A 89 -8.12 -14.47 -7.94
CA ASP A 89 -7.88 -15.63 -7.04
C ASP A 89 -6.68 -15.43 -6.13
N ARG A 90 -5.65 -14.78 -6.68
CA ARG A 90 -4.34 -14.65 -6.06
C ARG A 90 -3.68 -13.37 -6.53
N VAL A 91 -3.06 -12.67 -5.57
CA VAL A 91 -2.27 -11.46 -5.80
C VAL A 91 -0.85 -11.74 -5.34
N VAL A 92 0.14 -11.34 -6.13
CA VAL A 92 1.56 -11.48 -5.80
C VAL A 92 2.30 -10.19 -6.14
N TYR A 93 2.99 -9.62 -5.15
CA TYR A 93 3.87 -8.47 -5.38
C TYR A 93 5.11 -8.91 -6.17
N ALA A 94 5.37 -8.28 -7.31
CA ALA A 94 6.31 -8.81 -8.30
C ALA A 94 7.55 -7.93 -8.52
N TRP A 95 7.40 -6.62 -8.73
CA TRP A 95 8.53 -5.71 -8.86
C TRP A 95 8.12 -4.26 -8.59
N ARG A 96 9.09 -3.35 -8.68
CA ARG A 96 8.92 -1.92 -8.43
C ARG A 96 9.44 -1.12 -9.62
N ASP A 97 8.55 -0.30 -10.17
CA ASP A 97 8.87 0.81 -11.05
C ASP A 97 8.73 2.13 -10.26
N HIS A 98 8.99 3.27 -10.88
CA HIS A 98 8.96 4.58 -10.24
C HIS A 98 8.29 5.62 -11.13
N TRP A 99 7.34 6.35 -10.57
CA TRP A 99 6.76 7.54 -11.19
C TRP A 99 7.74 8.70 -11.15
N MET A 100 7.64 9.58 -12.13
CA MET A 100 8.46 10.77 -12.30
C MET A 100 7.58 11.96 -12.61
N LEU A 101 7.86 13.10 -11.97
CA LEU A 101 7.38 14.39 -12.45
C LEU A 101 8.41 14.91 -13.46
N VAL A 102 7.99 15.05 -14.71
CA VAL A 102 8.81 15.59 -15.80
C VAL A 102 8.19 16.88 -16.34
N GLY A 103 9.00 17.71 -16.97
CA GLY A 103 8.52 18.92 -17.63
C GLY A 103 9.57 19.53 -18.55
N PRO A 104 9.27 20.66 -19.19
CA PRO A 104 10.16 21.29 -20.16
C PRO A 104 11.52 21.66 -19.55
N LYS A 105 12.59 21.43 -20.30
CA LYS A 105 13.97 21.79 -19.92
C LYS A 105 14.17 23.29 -19.65
N ARG A 106 13.36 24.15 -20.28
CA ARG A 106 13.35 25.60 -20.02
C ARG A 106 12.78 25.97 -18.65
N ASN A 107 12.09 25.04 -17.99
CA ASN A 107 11.55 25.19 -16.64
C ASN A 107 10.80 26.53 -16.42
N PRO A 108 9.74 26.85 -17.19
CA PRO A 108 9.01 28.11 -17.06
C PRO A 108 8.31 28.28 -15.70
N ALA A 109 8.12 27.21 -14.92
CA ALA A 109 7.59 27.29 -13.55
C ALA A 109 8.70 27.52 -12.51
N ASN A 110 9.97 27.53 -12.94
CA ASN A 110 11.14 27.71 -12.10
C ASN A 110 11.12 26.73 -10.90
N LEU A 111 10.78 25.47 -11.15
CA LEU A 111 10.79 24.42 -10.14
C LEU A 111 12.23 24.13 -9.69
N PRO A 112 12.47 23.83 -8.40
CA PRO A 112 13.77 23.34 -7.94
C PRO A 112 14.19 22.07 -8.69
N GLU A 113 15.47 21.97 -9.04
CA GLU A 113 16.06 20.81 -9.74
C GLU A 113 16.92 19.95 -8.80
N ASP A 114 16.78 20.13 -7.48
CA ASP A 114 17.58 19.49 -6.43
C ASP A 114 17.20 18.03 -6.13
N ARG A 115 16.16 17.49 -6.77
CA ARG A 115 15.55 16.14 -6.57
C ARG A 115 15.16 15.80 -5.12
N GLN A 116 15.46 16.64 -4.12
CA GLN A 116 15.12 16.46 -2.72
C GLN A 116 13.80 17.13 -2.35
N THR A 117 13.39 18.13 -3.13
CA THR A 117 12.11 18.80 -2.96
C THR A 117 10.96 17.79 -3.09
N SER A 118 10.08 17.73 -2.08
CA SER A 118 8.96 16.80 -2.09
C SER A 118 8.03 17.03 -3.30
N ILE A 119 7.42 15.95 -3.81
CA ILE A 119 6.46 16.03 -4.91
C ILE A 119 5.33 17.04 -4.64
N PHE A 120 4.85 17.13 -3.41
CA PHE A 120 3.80 18.09 -3.04
C PHE A 120 4.30 19.53 -3.10
N SER A 121 5.52 19.81 -2.64
CA SER A 121 6.10 21.14 -2.75
C SER A 121 6.29 21.55 -4.22
N LEU A 122 6.69 20.62 -5.09
CA LEU A 122 6.80 20.84 -6.53
C LEU A 122 5.43 21.14 -7.15
N LEU A 123 4.40 20.35 -6.85
CA LEU A 123 3.05 20.54 -7.38
C LEU A 123 2.39 21.81 -6.86
N THR A 124 2.58 22.19 -5.59
CA THR A 124 2.10 23.47 -5.05
C THR A 124 2.77 24.64 -5.77
N LYS A 125 4.08 24.59 -6.00
CA LYS A 125 4.78 25.65 -6.76
C LYS A 125 4.32 25.70 -8.22
N LEU A 126 4.16 24.52 -8.84
CA LEU A 126 3.66 24.41 -10.20
C LEU A 126 2.25 25.01 -10.33
N LEU A 127 1.36 24.69 -9.39
CA LEU A 127 0.00 25.27 -9.30
C LEU A 127 0.05 26.80 -9.25
N SER A 128 0.85 27.39 -8.35
CA SER A 128 0.98 28.85 -8.26
C SER A 128 1.41 29.46 -9.58
N ARG A 129 2.37 28.84 -10.27
CA ARG A 129 2.90 29.32 -11.56
C ARG A 129 1.92 29.16 -12.71
N MET A 130 1.15 28.08 -12.72
CA MET A 130 0.07 27.88 -13.67
C MET A 130 -1.03 28.92 -13.50
N GLU A 131 -1.42 29.24 -12.25
CA GLU A 131 -2.39 30.29 -11.96
C GLU A 131 -1.89 31.69 -12.32
N GLU A 132 -0.63 32.01 -12.03
CA GLU A 132 0.00 33.30 -12.40
C GLU A 132 0.08 33.49 -13.93
N SER A 133 0.34 32.40 -14.66
CA SER A 133 0.56 32.45 -16.11
C SER A 133 -0.70 32.23 -16.95
N LYS A 134 -1.87 32.01 -16.34
CA LYS A 134 -3.10 31.59 -17.05
C LYS A 134 -3.57 32.52 -18.16
N ASN A 135 -3.29 33.82 -18.04
CA ASN A 135 -3.65 34.85 -19.02
C ASN A 135 -2.46 35.30 -19.89
N SER A 136 -1.31 34.63 -19.77
CA SER A 136 -0.13 34.95 -20.58
C SER A 136 -0.23 34.36 -21.99
N ALA A 137 0.59 34.84 -22.93
CA ALA A 137 0.64 34.29 -24.29
C ALA A 137 1.11 32.82 -24.34
N LYS A 138 1.79 32.33 -23.30
CA LYS A 138 2.30 30.96 -23.16
C LYS A 138 2.03 30.45 -21.75
N PRO A 139 0.76 30.12 -21.42
CA PRO A 139 0.40 29.66 -20.09
C PRO A 139 1.11 28.35 -19.77
N ILE A 140 1.55 28.21 -18.52
CA ILE A 140 2.11 26.96 -18.03
C ILE A 140 0.95 25.98 -17.84
N LYS A 141 1.16 24.72 -18.26
CA LYS A 141 0.15 23.67 -18.16
C LYS A 141 0.74 22.37 -17.65
N PHE A 142 -0.16 21.55 -17.13
CA PHE A 142 0.08 20.17 -16.76
C PHE A 142 -0.73 19.26 -17.69
N LEU A 143 -0.05 18.38 -18.42
CA LEU A 143 -0.65 17.38 -19.27
C LEU A 143 -1.02 16.16 -18.44
N SER A 144 -2.31 15.88 -18.39
CA SER A 144 -2.89 14.68 -17.82
C SER A 144 -3.34 13.75 -18.92
N ARG A 145 -3.13 12.45 -18.72
CA ARG A 145 -3.71 11.45 -19.62
C ARG A 145 -5.23 11.37 -19.49
N TYR A 146 -5.82 11.68 -18.34
CA TYR A 146 -7.28 11.68 -18.14
C TYR A 146 -7.98 10.39 -18.66
N ASP A 147 -7.28 9.26 -18.56
CA ASP A 147 -7.66 7.99 -19.21
C ASP A 147 -7.91 6.86 -18.19
N LYS A 148 -7.98 7.19 -16.89
CA LYS A 148 -8.15 6.22 -15.78
C LYS A 148 -7.02 5.20 -15.64
N SER A 149 -5.88 5.40 -16.32
CA SER A 149 -4.69 4.56 -16.14
C SER A 149 -4.07 4.73 -14.75
N ALA A 150 -3.16 3.84 -14.37
CA ALA A 150 -2.37 4.00 -13.14
C ALA A 150 -1.70 5.38 -13.02
N GLY A 151 -1.17 5.89 -14.15
CA GLY A 151 -0.59 7.23 -14.25
C GLY A 151 -1.61 8.34 -13.97
N ASN A 152 -2.81 8.22 -14.55
CA ASN A 152 -3.89 9.18 -14.28
C ASN A 152 -4.42 9.09 -12.85
N ILE A 153 -4.47 7.90 -12.26
CA ILE A 153 -4.87 7.73 -10.86
C ILE A 153 -3.84 8.38 -9.94
N ILE A 154 -2.54 8.12 -10.13
CA ILE A 154 -1.51 8.68 -9.25
C ILE A 154 -1.43 10.20 -9.36
N GLU A 155 -1.45 10.78 -10.57
CA GLU A 155 -1.45 12.23 -10.70
C GLU A 155 -2.71 12.85 -10.08
N SER A 156 -3.87 12.20 -10.21
CA SER A 156 -5.13 12.66 -9.60
C SER A 156 -5.04 12.66 -8.07
N LEU A 157 -4.47 11.60 -7.48
CA LEU A 157 -4.24 11.53 -6.04
C LEU A 157 -3.26 12.60 -5.56
N LEU A 158 -2.18 12.84 -6.32
CA LEU A 158 -1.20 13.88 -6.00
C LEU A 158 -1.84 15.28 -6.00
N TRP A 159 -2.65 15.60 -7.01
CA TRP A 159 -3.39 16.86 -7.07
C TRP A 159 -4.42 16.99 -5.94
N ALA A 160 -5.21 15.94 -5.70
CA ALA A 160 -6.23 15.93 -4.65
C ALA A 160 -5.62 16.11 -3.25
N THR A 161 -4.42 15.56 -3.01
CA THR A 161 -3.72 15.68 -1.73
C THR A 161 -3.33 17.13 -1.41
N ILE A 162 -3.07 17.96 -2.42
CA ILE A 162 -2.85 19.40 -2.24
C ILE A 162 -4.12 20.24 -2.43
N GLY A 163 -5.29 19.59 -2.35
CA GLY A 163 -6.60 20.23 -2.40
C GLY A 163 -7.07 20.63 -3.80
N GLN A 164 -6.48 20.07 -4.86
CA GLN A 164 -6.85 20.37 -6.25
C GLN A 164 -7.59 19.21 -6.90
N VAL A 165 -8.72 19.52 -7.53
CA VAL A 165 -9.51 18.58 -8.35
C VAL A 165 -9.68 19.20 -9.74
N PRO A 166 -8.63 19.29 -10.55
CA PRO A 166 -8.62 20.12 -11.77
C PRO A 166 -9.60 19.67 -12.86
N TRP A 167 -10.05 18.42 -12.82
CA TRP A 167 -11.08 17.88 -13.70
C TRP A 167 -12.52 18.13 -13.20
N ALA A 168 -12.71 18.73 -12.01
CA ALA A 168 -14.03 19.09 -11.51
C ALA A 168 -14.70 20.12 -12.41
N ASN A 169 -16.03 20.29 -12.32
CA ASN A 169 -16.77 21.21 -13.16
C ASN A 169 -16.88 22.62 -12.52
N PRO A 170 -16.48 23.71 -13.20
CA PRO A 170 -15.80 23.75 -14.50
C PRO A 170 -14.31 23.36 -14.41
N PRO A 171 -13.74 22.69 -15.43
CA PRO A 171 -12.35 22.24 -15.40
C PRO A 171 -11.38 23.43 -15.40
N THR A 172 -10.22 23.24 -14.77
CA THR A 172 -9.19 24.28 -14.72
C THR A 172 -8.45 24.39 -16.06
N SER A 173 -8.13 25.61 -16.49
CA SER A 173 -7.53 25.88 -17.80
C SER A 173 -6.09 25.39 -17.95
N TRP A 174 -5.38 25.20 -16.83
CA TRP A 174 -4.02 24.70 -16.78
C TRP A 174 -3.91 23.17 -16.84
N TYR A 175 -5.02 22.45 -16.65
CA TYR A 175 -5.06 21.00 -16.71
C TYR A 175 -5.45 20.54 -18.11
N HIS A 176 -4.44 20.16 -18.89
CA HIS A 176 -4.61 19.71 -20.26
C HIS A 176 -4.92 18.21 -20.29
N MET A 177 -6.17 17.87 -20.61
CA MET A 177 -6.62 16.48 -20.73
C MET A 177 -6.29 15.94 -22.13
N PHE A 178 -5.42 14.93 -22.20
CA PHE A 178 -4.96 14.29 -23.43
C PHE A 178 -4.97 12.75 -23.26
N PRO A 179 -6.07 12.06 -23.63
CA PRO A 179 -6.23 10.60 -23.48
C PRO A 179 -5.42 9.76 -24.46
N GLY A 180 -4.11 9.94 -24.45
CA GLY A 180 -3.13 9.16 -25.20
C GLY A 180 -2.38 8.15 -24.34
N PHE A 181 -1.82 7.13 -25.00
CA PHE A 181 -0.91 6.18 -24.36
C PHE A 181 0.38 6.89 -23.88
N PRO A 182 1.15 6.30 -22.92
CA PRO A 182 2.30 6.95 -22.30
C PRO A 182 3.26 7.64 -23.28
N PHE A 183 3.67 6.96 -24.36
CA PHE A 183 4.57 7.49 -25.38
C PHE A 183 3.97 8.68 -26.17
N GLN A 184 2.66 8.69 -26.41
CA GLN A 184 1.99 9.81 -27.07
C GLN A 184 1.91 11.00 -26.13
N ALA A 185 1.54 10.75 -24.87
CA ALA A 185 1.40 11.79 -23.85
C ALA A 185 2.73 12.52 -23.57
N ILE A 186 3.84 11.79 -23.43
CA ILE A 186 5.14 12.43 -23.17
C ILE A 186 5.67 13.21 -24.38
N ARG A 187 5.40 12.75 -25.62
CA ARG A 187 5.71 13.50 -26.85
C ARG A 187 4.92 14.81 -26.92
N GLU A 188 3.63 14.74 -26.61
CA GLU A 188 2.76 15.90 -26.59
C GLU A 188 3.20 16.91 -25.52
N ALA A 189 3.52 16.41 -24.32
CA ALA A 189 4.04 17.24 -23.23
C ALA A 189 5.36 17.93 -23.62
N ALA A 190 6.29 17.21 -24.24
CA ALA A 190 7.53 17.78 -24.74
C ALA A 190 7.29 18.84 -25.83
N GLY A 191 6.48 18.52 -26.84
CA GLY A 191 6.19 19.43 -27.96
C GLY A 191 5.48 20.72 -27.55
N ARG A 192 4.66 20.67 -26.49
CA ARG A 192 3.98 21.84 -25.92
C ARG A 192 4.75 22.54 -24.81
N GLY A 193 5.79 21.91 -24.27
CA GLY A 193 6.51 22.40 -23.12
C GLY A 193 5.70 22.36 -21.83
N GLU A 194 4.97 21.27 -21.59
CA GLU A 194 4.09 21.04 -20.45
C GLU A 194 4.70 20.06 -19.44
N TYR A 195 4.22 20.10 -18.21
CA TYR A 195 4.61 19.18 -17.14
C TYR A 195 3.70 17.95 -17.15
N THR A 196 4.20 16.78 -16.78
CA THR A 196 3.37 15.56 -16.70
C THR A 196 3.98 14.55 -15.72
N VAL A 197 3.17 13.58 -15.28
CA VAL A 197 3.63 12.42 -14.51
C VAL A 197 3.78 11.23 -15.45
N ILE A 198 4.94 10.59 -15.43
CA ILE A 198 5.27 9.44 -16.28
C ILE A 198 6.01 8.36 -15.49
N ASP A 199 5.89 7.10 -15.87
CA ASP A 199 6.71 6.02 -15.31
C ASP A 199 8.13 6.03 -15.89
N LYS A 200 9.10 5.55 -15.09
CA LYS A 200 10.50 5.40 -15.47
C LYS A 200 10.67 4.47 -16.67
N GLU A 201 9.80 3.46 -16.78
CA GLU A 201 9.72 2.60 -17.96
C GLU A 201 9.57 3.39 -19.27
N THR A 202 8.55 4.24 -19.37
CA THR A 202 8.30 5.06 -20.54
C THR A 202 9.43 6.07 -20.74
N TRP A 203 9.95 6.65 -19.65
CA TRP A 203 11.08 7.58 -19.73
C TRP A 203 12.34 6.96 -20.33
N LEU A 204 12.68 5.72 -19.98
CA LEU A 204 13.88 5.04 -20.50
C LEU A 204 13.67 4.42 -21.89
N ALA A 205 12.42 4.23 -22.31
CA ALA A 205 12.07 3.69 -23.62
C ALA A 205 11.77 4.74 -24.70
N ILE A 206 11.43 5.99 -24.35
CA ILE A 206 11.16 7.06 -25.31
C ILE A 206 12.42 7.45 -26.10
N GLU A 207 12.25 7.92 -27.34
CA GLU A 207 13.35 8.43 -28.17
C GLU A 207 14.09 9.63 -27.53
N ASP A 208 15.40 9.70 -27.78
CA ASP A 208 16.28 10.74 -27.23
C ASP A 208 15.85 12.16 -27.59
N GLU A 209 15.23 12.35 -28.76
CA GLU A 209 14.75 13.66 -29.21
C GLU A 209 13.70 14.25 -28.26
N THR A 210 12.74 13.43 -27.82
CA THR A 210 11.74 13.83 -26.81
C THR A 210 12.38 13.99 -25.45
N ARG A 211 13.22 13.03 -25.04
CA ARG A 211 13.88 13.07 -23.72
C ARG A 211 14.73 14.33 -23.52
N LYS A 212 15.46 14.79 -24.56
CA LYS A 212 16.32 15.98 -24.51
C LYS A 212 15.55 17.30 -24.32
N GLN A 213 14.25 17.32 -24.58
CA GLN A 213 13.38 18.49 -24.38
C GLN A 213 12.86 18.60 -22.94
N LEU A 214 13.01 17.55 -22.15
CA LEU A 214 12.43 17.42 -20.82
C LEU A 214 13.52 17.32 -19.74
N THR A 215 13.13 17.64 -18.51
CA THR A 215 13.90 17.47 -17.28
C THR A 215 13.04 16.71 -16.26
N ILE A 216 13.68 15.85 -15.48
CA ILE A 216 13.07 15.17 -14.33
C ILE A 216 13.16 16.11 -13.12
N PHE A 217 12.02 16.44 -12.52
CA PHE A 217 11.93 17.25 -11.31
C PHE A 217 11.76 16.41 -10.04
N ALA A 218 11.10 15.26 -10.17
CA ALA A 218 11.01 14.26 -9.12
C ALA A 218 11.05 12.87 -9.73
N GLU A 219 11.66 11.93 -9.02
CA GLU A 219 11.70 10.50 -9.34
C GLU A 219 11.43 9.73 -8.06
N GLY A 220 10.52 8.77 -8.13
CA GLY A 220 10.24 7.89 -7.02
C GLY A 220 11.45 7.06 -6.62
N ASN A 221 11.48 6.65 -5.36
CA ASN A 221 12.52 5.80 -4.82
C ASN A 221 11.94 4.49 -4.25
N ASN A 222 12.81 3.65 -3.71
CA ASN A 222 12.45 2.33 -3.20
C ASN A 222 11.89 2.32 -1.77
N ASP A 223 11.73 3.48 -1.14
CA ASP A 223 10.97 3.64 0.09
C ASP A 223 9.51 3.25 -0.18
N GLU A 224 9.04 2.32 0.63
CA GLU A 224 7.69 1.80 0.60
C GLU A 224 6.57 2.84 0.80
N ASN A 225 6.92 3.98 1.38
CA ASN A 225 6.02 5.11 1.63
C ASN A 225 6.14 6.21 0.57
N ASP A 226 7.04 6.07 -0.41
CA ASP A 226 7.11 7.02 -1.50
C ASP A 226 5.86 6.88 -2.37
N LEU A 227 5.11 7.97 -2.51
CA LEU A 227 3.91 8.02 -3.36
C LEU A 227 4.25 7.86 -4.84
N LEU A 228 5.50 8.16 -5.22
CA LEU A 228 6.00 7.92 -6.56
C LEU A 228 6.53 6.49 -6.75
N LEU A 229 6.46 5.61 -5.74
CA LEU A 229 6.72 4.19 -5.94
C LEU A 229 5.57 3.57 -6.75
N ASN A 230 5.91 2.84 -7.81
CA ASN A 230 4.96 2.16 -8.68
C ASN A 230 5.11 0.63 -8.53
N PRO A 231 4.48 0.01 -7.52
CA PRO A 231 4.61 -1.43 -7.28
C PRO A 231 3.77 -2.22 -8.28
N ALA A 232 4.35 -3.18 -8.99
CA ALA A 232 3.63 -4.08 -9.89
C ALA A 232 3.20 -5.37 -9.18
N HIS A 233 1.94 -5.76 -9.37
CA HIS A 233 1.35 -6.97 -8.82
C HIS A 233 0.89 -7.90 -9.94
N ILE A 234 1.16 -9.19 -9.79
CA ILE A 234 0.55 -10.28 -10.56
C ILE A 234 -0.80 -10.61 -9.96
N LEU A 235 -1.85 -10.54 -10.77
CA LEU A 235 -3.21 -10.90 -10.41
C LEU A 235 -3.61 -12.15 -11.21
N VAL A 236 -3.75 -13.29 -10.55
CA VAL A 236 -4.23 -14.53 -11.18
C VAL A 236 -5.74 -14.52 -11.21
N GLY A 237 -6.33 -14.68 -12.40
CA GLY A 237 -7.78 -14.72 -12.56
C GLY A 237 -8.42 -15.95 -11.89
N LYS A 238 -9.54 -15.74 -11.20
CA LYS A 238 -10.38 -16.78 -10.60
C LYS A 238 -10.80 -17.84 -11.62
N ASN A 239 -11.18 -17.41 -12.82
CA ASN A 239 -11.60 -18.27 -13.93
C ASN A 239 -10.51 -18.39 -15.01
N ALA A 240 -9.22 -18.22 -14.65
CA ALA A 240 -8.12 -18.38 -15.59
C ALA A 240 -8.19 -19.76 -16.27
N LYS A 241 -8.07 -19.80 -17.61
CA LYS A 241 -8.13 -21.05 -18.38
C LYS A 241 -6.89 -21.90 -18.16
N ASN A 242 -5.74 -21.26 -17.96
CA ASN A 242 -4.47 -21.90 -17.64
C ASN A 242 -4.03 -21.63 -16.19
N LYS A 243 -4.95 -21.84 -15.23
CA LYS A 243 -4.74 -21.44 -13.83
C LYS A 243 -3.53 -22.09 -13.14
N ALA A 244 -3.21 -23.33 -13.48
CA ALA A 244 -2.01 -24.00 -12.95
C ALA A 244 -0.74 -23.28 -13.42
N THR A 245 -0.59 -23.06 -14.72
CA THR A 245 0.55 -22.31 -15.29
C THR A 245 0.62 -20.87 -14.78
N ALA A 246 -0.53 -20.24 -14.56
CA ALA A 246 -0.60 -18.89 -14.00
C ALA A 246 -0.08 -18.83 -12.55
N ASN A 247 -0.46 -19.81 -11.72
CA ASN A 247 0.07 -19.94 -10.37
C ASN A 247 1.57 -20.29 -10.37
N ASP A 248 2.01 -21.15 -11.28
CA ASP A 248 3.42 -21.48 -11.45
C ASP A 248 4.26 -20.26 -11.82
N PHE A 249 3.74 -19.39 -12.68
CA PHE A 249 4.38 -18.11 -13.01
C PHE A 249 4.43 -17.19 -11.79
N ALA A 250 3.34 -17.10 -11.02
CA ALA A 250 3.26 -16.30 -9.81
C ALA A 250 4.21 -16.81 -8.70
N ASP A 251 4.43 -18.12 -8.60
CA ASP A 251 5.42 -18.71 -7.69
C ASP A 251 6.85 -18.45 -8.18
N TRP A 252 7.09 -18.59 -9.48
CA TRP A 252 8.42 -18.39 -10.06
C TRP A 252 8.88 -16.93 -9.99
N ILE A 253 7.96 -15.97 -10.18
CA ILE A 253 8.33 -14.57 -10.30
C ILE A 253 8.93 -13.99 -9.02
N VAL A 254 8.55 -14.52 -7.85
CA VAL A 254 9.03 -14.06 -6.55
C VAL A 254 10.33 -14.72 -6.10
N ARG A 255 10.77 -15.78 -6.79
CA ARG A 255 12.00 -16.47 -6.45
C ARG A 255 13.22 -15.61 -6.76
N ASP A 256 14.17 -15.58 -5.83
CA ASP A 256 15.44 -14.87 -6.00
C ASP A 256 16.25 -15.43 -7.18
N ASP A 257 16.25 -16.76 -7.36
CA ASP A 257 16.87 -17.49 -8.47
C ASP A 257 15.94 -17.68 -9.69
N GLY A 258 14.80 -16.99 -9.71
CA GLY A 258 13.80 -17.06 -10.78
C GLY A 258 13.51 -15.68 -11.36
N GLY A 259 12.24 -15.26 -11.31
CA GLY A 259 11.84 -13.99 -11.94
C GLY A 259 12.54 -12.76 -11.34
N GLN A 260 12.89 -12.76 -10.05
CA GLN A 260 13.61 -11.62 -9.44
C GLN A 260 15.02 -11.44 -10.02
N GLN A 261 15.68 -12.52 -10.48
CA GLN A 261 16.96 -12.42 -11.18
C GLN A 261 16.79 -11.67 -12.51
N VAL A 262 15.76 -12.03 -13.29
CA VAL A 262 15.45 -11.36 -14.55
C VAL A 262 15.18 -9.88 -14.30
N ILE A 263 14.31 -9.55 -13.34
CA ILE A 263 13.97 -8.17 -12.95
C ILE A 263 15.21 -7.37 -12.56
N ARG A 264 16.09 -7.92 -11.72
CA ARG A 264 17.31 -7.24 -11.23
C ARG A 264 18.30 -6.94 -12.35
N SER A 265 18.35 -7.80 -13.37
CA SER A 265 19.24 -7.68 -14.52
C SER A 265 18.64 -6.92 -15.71
N PHE A 266 17.35 -6.60 -15.65
CA PHE A 266 16.65 -6.02 -16.80
C PHE A 266 17.06 -4.56 -16.99
N THR A 267 17.83 -4.31 -18.04
CA THR A 267 18.31 -2.97 -18.39
C THR A 267 17.63 -2.43 -19.64
N LYS A 268 17.32 -1.14 -19.63
CA LYS A 268 16.93 -0.38 -20.82
C LYS A 268 17.84 0.84 -20.91
N SER A 269 18.39 1.11 -22.09
CA SER A 269 19.29 2.25 -22.31
C SER A 269 20.51 2.26 -21.36
N GLY A 270 21.01 1.08 -20.97
CA GLY A 270 22.15 0.93 -20.06
C GLY A 270 21.83 1.09 -18.57
N GLU A 271 20.59 1.37 -18.21
CA GLU A 271 20.14 1.53 -16.82
C GLU A 271 19.22 0.38 -16.39
N VAL A 272 19.33 -0.04 -15.12
CA VAL A 272 18.40 -1.00 -14.53
C VAL A 272 17.04 -0.32 -14.39
N LEU A 273 16.01 -0.92 -15.03
CA LEU A 273 14.68 -0.30 -15.13
C LEU A 273 13.87 -0.47 -13.86
N TYR A 274 13.89 -1.68 -13.29
CA TYR A 274 13.02 -2.07 -12.18
C TYR A 274 13.82 -2.50 -10.96
N SER A 275 13.24 -2.30 -9.78
CA SER A 275 13.75 -2.83 -8.52
C SER A 275 13.00 -4.09 -8.13
N THR A 276 13.71 -5.06 -7.53
CA THR A 276 13.15 -6.31 -7.00
C THR A 276 12.21 -6.05 -5.82
N ILE A 277 11.47 -7.07 -5.40
CA ILE A 277 10.67 -7.03 -4.15
C ILE A 277 11.60 -6.72 -2.96
N PRO A 278 11.15 -5.97 -1.93
CA PRO A 278 11.96 -5.72 -0.73
C PRO A 278 12.33 -7.02 0.00
N VAL A 279 13.53 -7.07 0.57
CA VAL A 279 14.00 -8.23 1.35
C VAL A 279 13.16 -8.35 2.63
N GLY A 280 12.72 -9.58 2.94
CA GLY A 280 11.95 -9.86 4.16
C GLY A 280 10.47 -9.50 4.09
N VAL A 281 9.97 -9.11 2.92
CA VAL A 281 8.54 -8.89 2.67
C VAL A 281 7.93 -10.15 2.08
N ASP A 282 6.84 -10.63 2.68
CA ASP A 282 6.01 -11.68 2.08
C ASP A 282 5.29 -11.09 0.84
N PRO A 283 5.55 -11.63 -0.37
CA PRO A 283 4.92 -11.14 -1.59
C PRO A 283 3.39 -11.23 -1.60
N LEU A 284 2.80 -12.04 -0.71
CA LEU A 284 1.35 -12.18 -0.53
C LEU A 284 0.77 -11.16 0.46
N ASP A 285 1.58 -10.57 1.34
CA ASP A 285 1.10 -9.62 2.36
C ASP A 285 0.91 -8.20 1.81
N ARG A 286 1.64 -7.83 0.76
CA ARG A 286 1.59 -6.49 0.16
C ARG A 286 0.56 -6.46 -0.97
N VAL A 287 -0.73 -6.50 -0.62
CA VAL A 287 -1.84 -6.24 -1.58
C VAL A 287 -2.18 -4.74 -1.67
N LYS A 288 -1.52 -3.88 -0.90
CA LYS A 288 -1.84 -2.44 -0.86
C LYS A 288 -1.01 -1.64 -1.87
N GLY A 289 -1.34 -1.80 -3.14
CA GLY A 289 -0.99 -0.86 -4.20
C GLY A 289 -1.93 0.34 -4.19
N LEU A 290 -1.40 1.51 -3.85
CA LEU A 290 -1.95 2.88 -4.00
C LEU A 290 -3.28 3.25 -3.32
N LEU A 291 -4.13 2.29 -2.96
CA LEU A 291 -5.37 2.51 -2.24
C LEU A 291 -5.35 1.60 -1.02
N GLY A 292 -4.63 2.05 0.01
CA GLY A 292 -4.57 1.38 1.29
C GLY A 292 -5.88 1.40 2.07
N PHE A 293 -7.05 1.49 1.42
CA PHE A 293 -8.34 1.39 2.09
C PHE A 293 -8.54 -0.01 2.60
N SER A 294 -8.36 -0.18 3.90
CA SER A 294 -8.77 -1.41 4.55
C SER A 294 -10.29 -1.50 4.60
N GLY A 295 -10.85 -2.71 4.61
CA GLY A 295 -12.27 -2.90 4.90
C GLY A 295 -12.62 -2.60 6.37
N SER A 296 -11.65 -2.72 7.27
CA SER A 296 -11.82 -2.70 8.73
C SER A 296 -10.85 -1.76 9.45
N THR A 297 -11.14 -1.40 10.70
CA THR A 297 -10.21 -0.68 11.60
C THR A 297 -8.81 -1.32 11.63
N LYS A 298 -7.78 -0.48 11.72
CA LYS A 298 -6.37 -0.92 11.79
C LYS A 298 -5.72 -0.64 13.14
N ALA A 299 -5.99 0.49 13.76
CA ALA A 299 -5.47 0.77 15.10
C ALA A 299 -6.57 1.21 16.05
N VAL A 300 -6.41 0.88 17.32
CA VAL A 300 -7.26 1.33 18.42
C VAL A 300 -6.40 1.64 19.63
N PHE A 301 -6.83 2.58 20.46
CA PHE A 301 -6.32 2.72 21.82
C PHE A 301 -7.31 3.47 22.71
N PRO A 302 -7.30 3.22 24.03
CA PRO A 302 -8.24 3.85 24.95
C PRO A 302 -7.83 5.30 25.25
N LEU A 303 -8.79 6.19 25.49
CA LEU A 303 -8.49 7.52 26.04
C LEU A 303 -8.29 7.41 27.54
N THR A 304 -7.07 7.60 28.04
CA THR A 304 -6.78 7.44 29.47
C THR A 304 -7.41 8.52 30.37
N TRP A 305 -7.92 9.60 29.76
CA TRP A 305 -8.67 10.67 30.41
C TRP A 305 -10.18 10.62 30.14
N SER A 306 -10.68 9.57 29.49
CA SER A 306 -12.11 9.34 29.28
C SER A 306 -12.46 7.93 29.77
N GLU A 307 -13.57 7.77 30.49
CA GLU A 307 -13.89 6.47 31.08
C GLU A 307 -14.60 5.52 30.13
N ASP A 308 -15.16 6.03 29.03
CA ASP A 308 -16.05 5.28 28.16
C ASP A 308 -15.63 5.34 26.68
N GLU A 309 -14.54 6.02 26.34
CA GLU A 309 -14.17 6.26 24.94
C GLU A 309 -12.91 5.52 24.48
N ILE A 310 -12.97 5.02 23.26
CA ILE A 310 -11.85 4.40 22.54
C ILE A 310 -11.68 5.15 21.23
N TYR A 311 -10.44 5.46 20.86
CA TYR A 311 -10.20 5.88 19.50
C TYR A 311 -10.09 4.68 18.56
N PHE A 312 -10.70 4.81 17.40
CA PHE A 312 -10.58 3.89 16.26
C PHE A 312 -9.93 4.62 15.09
N TRP A 313 -8.96 3.97 14.45
CA TRP A 313 -8.33 4.42 13.20
C TRP A 313 -8.59 3.45 12.06
N LYS A 314 -8.88 4.03 10.91
CA LYS A 314 -8.98 3.34 9.65
C LYS A 314 -8.32 4.21 8.58
N ASP A 315 -7.22 3.72 8.05
CA ASP A 315 -6.44 4.38 7.00
C ASP A 315 -6.01 5.80 7.40
N HIS A 316 -6.67 6.83 6.86
CA HIS A 316 -6.41 8.25 7.13
C HIS A 316 -7.48 8.90 8.01
N GLN A 317 -8.45 8.12 8.48
CA GLN A 317 -9.56 8.60 9.28
C GLN A 317 -9.49 8.04 10.70
N TYR A 318 -9.99 8.82 11.63
CA TYR A 318 -10.13 8.39 13.01
C TYR A 318 -11.38 8.97 13.64
N ALA A 319 -11.88 8.29 14.66
CA ALA A 319 -12.92 8.81 15.51
C ALA A 319 -12.87 8.19 16.91
N ARG A 320 -13.54 8.82 17.87
CA ARG A 320 -13.73 8.28 19.22
C ARG A 320 -15.09 7.63 19.29
N VAL A 321 -15.14 6.41 19.81
CA VAL A 321 -16.38 5.69 20.06
C VAL A 321 -16.58 5.61 21.56
N ASN A 322 -17.72 6.10 22.03
CA ASN A 322 -18.21 5.81 23.37
C ASN A 322 -18.78 4.39 23.37
N VAL A 323 -18.13 3.48 24.09
CA VAL A 323 -18.49 2.05 24.09
C VAL A 323 -19.77 1.74 24.85
N MET A 324 -20.25 2.67 25.69
CA MET A 324 -21.46 2.50 26.48
C MET A 324 -22.70 2.91 25.69
N THR A 325 -22.60 4.00 24.94
CA THR A 325 -23.71 4.53 24.14
C THR A 325 -23.66 4.12 22.68
N ASP A 326 -22.55 3.51 22.22
CA ASP A 326 -22.27 3.22 20.81
C ASP A 326 -22.45 4.48 19.94
N THR A 327 -21.81 5.57 20.34
CA THR A 327 -21.83 6.85 19.62
C THR A 327 -20.43 7.28 19.23
N ILE A 328 -20.29 7.94 18.08
CA ILE A 328 -18.99 8.34 17.51
C ILE A 328 -18.81 9.86 17.50
N ASP A 329 -17.62 10.32 17.88
CA ASP A 329 -17.20 11.72 17.84
C ASP A 329 -15.74 11.85 17.35
N PRO A 330 -15.47 12.54 16.23
CA PRO A 330 -16.43 13.27 15.41
C PRO A 330 -17.24 12.37 14.46
N SER A 331 -18.40 12.86 14.05
CA SER A 331 -19.24 12.26 12.99
C SER A 331 -19.49 13.32 11.89
N PRO A 332 -18.97 13.14 10.65
CA PRO A 332 -18.22 11.99 10.17
C PRO A 332 -16.80 11.88 10.79
N PRO A 333 -16.17 10.69 10.70
CA PRO A 333 -14.78 10.48 11.10
C PRO A 333 -13.83 11.53 10.51
N ARG A 334 -12.88 11.98 11.32
CA ARG A 334 -11.98 13.08 10.94
C ARG A 334 -10.72 12.54 10.30
N ASP A 335 -10.23 13.29 9.31
CA ASP A 335 -8.91 13.07 8.74
C ASP A 335 -7.79 13.27 9.78
N ILE A 336 -6.81 12.36 9.83
CA ILE A 336 -5.73 12.38 10.81
C ILE A 336 -4.89 13.66 10.72
N TRP A 337 -4.68 14.22 9.53
CA TRP A 337 -3.85 15.41 9.34
C TRP A 337 -4.49 16.67 9.90
N SER A 338 -5.80 16.63 10.12
CA SER A 338 -6.54 17.76 10.68
C SER A 338 -6.29 17.99 12.17
N TRP A 339 -5.85 16.95 12.90
CA TRP A 339 -5.69 17.03 14.36
C TRP A 339 -4.36 16.50 14.88
N TRP A 340 -3.67 15.65 14.12
CA TRP A 340 -2.42 15.01 14.55
C TRP A 340 -1.21 15.67 13.87
N PRO A 341 -0.69 16.81 14.39
CA PRO A 341 0.40 17.54 13.76
C PRO A 341 1.68 16.71 13.63
N GLY A 342 1.96 15.81 14.58
CA GLY A 342 3.08 14.87 14.49
C GLY A 342 2.92 13.90 13.31
N LEU A 343 1.74 13.29 13.15
CA LEU A 343 1.48 12.39 12.02
C LEU A 343 1.54 13.12 10.68
N LYS A 344 0.95 14.33 10.60
CA LYS A 344 1.00 15.18 9.41
C LYS A 344 2.43 15.55 9.04
N LYS A 345 3.22 16.01 10.02
CA LYS A 345 4.62 16.42 9.82
C LYS A 345 5.45 15.31 9.18
N PHE A 346 5.18 14.05 9.53
CA PHE A 346 5.98 12.91 9.10
C PHE A 346 5.36 12.10 7.95
N GLY A 347 4.19 12.50 7.44
CA GLY A 347 3.44 11.68 6.48
C GLY A 347 3.18 10.28 7.03
N PHE A 348 2.77 10.18 8.30
CA PHE A 348 2.73 8.93 9.05
C PHE A 348 1.35 8.26 8.92
N ALA A 349 1.09 7.69 7.75
CA ALA A 349 -0.14 6.98 7.43
C ALA A 349 0.12 5.94 6.31
N PRO A 350 -0.65 4.83 6.24
CA PRO A 350 -1.71 4.45 7.19
C PRO A 350 -1.15 3.96 8.53
N ILE A 351 -1.99 3.98 9.57
CA ILE A 351 -1.62 3.47 10.90
C ILE A 351 -1.99 1.99 10.98
N ASN A 352 -1.00 1.13 11.25
CA ASN A 352 -1.17 -0.32 11.33
C ASN A 352 -1.54 -0.80 12.74
N ALA A 353 -0.99 -0.17 13.77
CA ALA A 353 -1.25 -0.51 15.17
C ALA A 353 -0.96 0.70 16.06
N ALA A 354 -1.48 0.68 17.28
CA ALA A 354 -1.14 1.66 18.31
C ALA A 354 -1.21 1.03 19.70
N PHE A 355 -0.41 1.55 20.64
CA PHE A 355 -0.56 1.22 22.06
C PHE A 355 -0.16 2.39 22.96
N VAL A 356 -0.83 2.51 24.11
CA VAL A 356 -0.52 3.52 25.12
C VAL A 356 0.80 3.20 25.81
N ALA A 357 1.68 4.17 25.92
CA ALA A 357 3.00 3.98 26.49
C ALA A 357 2.93 3.52 27.96
N THR A 358 3.81 2.61 28.35
CA THR A 358 3.81 2.00 29.69
C THR A 358 4.37 2.90 30.78
N ASP A 359 5.05 3.99 30.40
CA ASP A 359 5.67 4.99 31.26
C ASP A 359 4.89 6.31 31.32
N ASN A 360 3.94 6.53 30.40
CA ASN A 360 3.10 7.72 30.34
C ASN A 360 1.75 7.40 29.70
N GLU A 361 0.69 7.47 30.50
CA GLU A 361 -0.67 7.11 30.07
C GLU A 361 -1.27 8.04 29.00
N VAL A 362 -0.68 9.21 28.76
CA VAL A 362 -1.13 10.14 27.70
C VAL A 362 -0.41 9.89 26.38
N ASP A 363 0.79 9.32 26.43
CA ASP A 363 1.57 9.06 25.24
C ASP A 363 1.14 7.75 24.58
N THR A 364 1.19 7.74 23.26
CA THR A 364 0.83 6.57 22.46
C THR A 364 1.86 6.36 21.37
N TYR A 365 2.29 5.12 21.22
CA TYR A 365 3.09 4.68 20.10
C TYR A 365 2.18 4.32 18.94
N PHE A 366 2.45 4.86 17.77
CA PHE A 366 1.77 4.59 16.51
C PHE A 366 2.71 3.88 15.55
N PHE A 367 2.22 2.88 14.83
CA PHE A 367 2.98 2.10 13.87
C PHE A 367 2.50 2.36 12.44
N CYS A 368 3.43 2.55 11.51
CA CYS A 368 3.19 2.72 10.08
C CYS A 368 4.28 1.97 9.31
N GLY A 369 3.95 0.80 8.79
CA GLY A 369 4.94 -0.14 8.26
C GLY A 369 5.98 -0.50 9.33
N SER A 370 7.26 -0.40 8.97
CA SER A 370 8.39 -0.61 9.90
C SER A 370 8.68 0.56 10.84
N ARG A 371 8.00 1.70 10.66
CA ARG A 371 8.24 2.92 11.44
C ARG A 371 7.29 3.01 12.62
N CYS A 372 7.77 3.59 13.71
CA CYS A 372 7.03 3.89 14.91
C CYS A 372 7.27 5.34 15.33
N VAL A 373 6.25 5.99 15.88
CA VAL A 373 6.36 7.33 16.47
C VAL A 373 5.58 7.40 17.78
N ARG A 374 6.14 8.06 18.78
CA ARG A 374 5.48 8.33 20.06
C ARG A 374 4.89 9.73 20.05
N LEU A 375 3.58 9.83 20.21
CA LEU A 375 2.87 11.12 20.26
C LEU A 375 2.11 11.26 21.56
N ASN A 376 1.96 12.51 22.01
CA ASN A 376 1.01 12.85 23.06
C ASN A 376 -0.41 12.79 22.46
N ALA A 377 -1.27 11.91 22.96
CA ALA A 377 -2.58 11.71 22.35
C ALA A 377 -3.59 12.85 22.61
N LYS A 378 -3.30 13.81 23.50
CA LYS A 378 -4.12 15.02 23.68
C LYS A 378 -3.78 16.09 22.64
N THR A 379 -2.49 16.27 22.35
CA THR A 379 -2.01 17.38 21.51
C THR A 379 -1.64 16.94 20.09
N GLY A 380 -1.46 15.63 19.87
CA GLY A 380 -1.00 15.03 18.62
C GLY A 380 0.44 15.38 18.24
N HIS A 381 1.20 16.02 19.14
CA HIS A 381 2.61 16.35 18.94
C HIS A 381 3.54 15.20 19.38
N PRO A 382 4.74 15.09 18.78
CA PRO A 382 5.75 14.13 19.23
C PRO A 382 6.10 14.30 20.70
N SER A 383 6.30 13.18 21.41
CA SER A 383 6.57 13.16 22.85
C SER A 383 7.60 12.11 23.26
N GLY A 384 8.02 12.15 24.52
CA GLY A 384 8.86 11.10 25.14
C GLY A 384 10.29 11.01 24.64
N GLY A 385 11.01 12.13 24.54
CA GLY A 385 12.44 12.19 24.17
C GLY A 385 12.75 11.84 22.71
N GLN A 386 11.88 11.06 22.06
CA GLN A 386 12.01 10.61 20.69
C GLN A 386 11.05 11.39 19.78
N LEU A 387 11.55 12.53 19.29
CA LEU A 387 10.74 13.54 18.59
C LEU A 387 10.54 13.28 17.09
N THR A 388 11.09 12.20 16.55
CA THR A 388 10.96 11.78 15.14
C THR A 388 10.63 10.30 15.05
N PRO A 389 10.02 9.84 13.94
CA PRO A 389 9.80 8.41 13.71
C PRO A 389 11.12 7.63 13.72
N PHE A 390 11.05 6.38 14.15
CA PHE A 390 12.18 5.45 14.22
C PHE A 390 11.74 4.04 13.81
N ARG A 391 12.68 3.15 13.48
CA ARG A 391 12.34 1.75 13.18
C ARG A 391 12.05 1.00 14.47
N PHE A 392 10.90 0.34 14.55
CA PHE A 392 10.52 -0.33 15.80
C PHE A 392 11.46 -1.49 16.14
N GLN A 393 12.02 -2.17 15.12
CA GLN A 393 13.00 -3.23 15.31
C GLN A 393 14.33 -2.74 15.89
N GLU A 394 14.69 -1.47 15.70
CA GLU A 394 15.90 -0.91 16.30
C GLU A 394 15.68 -0.58 17.78
N LYS A 395 14.47 -0.14 18.13
CA LYS A 395 14.10 0.14 19.52
C LYS A 395 13.83 -1.14 20.33
N TRP A 396 13.16 -2.11 19.72
CA TRP A 396 12.81 -3.40 20.34
C TRP A 396 13.36 -4.56 19.49
N PRO A 397 14.66 -4.88 19.61
CA PRO A 397 15.33 -5.91 18.79
C PRO A 397 14.69 -7.28 18.87
N GLY A 398 14.08 -7.64 20.01
CA GLY A 398 13.34 -8.89 20.17
C GLY A 398 12.23 -9.11 19.14
N LEU A 399 11.64 -8.04 18.60
CA LEU A 399 10.67 -8.14 17.50
C LEU A 399 11.35 -8.57 16.19
N LYS A 400 12.57 -8.10 15.92
CA LYS A 400 13.36 -8.55 14.77
C LYS A 400 13.74 -10.02 14.90
N ASP A 401 14.16 -10.44 16.10
CA ASP A 401 14.67 -11.79 16.37
C ASP A 401 13.62 -12.86 16.09
N VAL A 402 12.34 -12.54 16.34
CA VAL A 402 11.22 -13.44 16.06
C VAL A 402 10.52 -13.12 14.72
N GLY A 403 11.11 -12.24 13.91
CA GLY A 403 10.71 -11.98 12.52
C GLY A 403 9.45 -11.14 12.36
N PHE A 404 9.20 -10.16 13.23
CA PHE A 404 8.17 -9.14 13.00
C PHE A 404 8.67 -8.11 11.97
N ASP A 405 8.04 -8.13 10.80
CA ASP A 405 8.16 -7.15 9.72
C ASP A 405 7.21 -5.96 9.92
N LEU A 406 6.04 -6.24 10.50
CA LEU A 406 4.95 -5.32 10.83
C LEU A 406 4.39 -5.62 12.22
N VAL A 407 3.61 -4.70 12.77
CA VAL A 407 2.75 -4.93 13.94
C VAL A 407 1.30 -4.77 13.49
N ASP A 408 0.52 -5.85 13.60
CA ASP A 408 -0.92 -5.82 13.29
C ASP A 408 -1.71 -5.24 14.46
N ALA A 409 -1.35 -5.62 15.69
CA ALA A 409 -1.96 -5.09 16.90
C ALA A 409 -0.96 -5.08 18.07
N ALA A 410 -1.18 -4.22 19.06
CA ALA A 410 -0.38 -4.23 20.28
C ALA A 410 -1.21 -3.84 21.50
N LEU A 411 -0.99 -4.53 22.62
CA LEU A 411 -1.66 -4.25 23.89
C LEU A 411 -0.62 -4.19 25.02
N PRO A 412 -0.63 -3.16 25.88
CA PRO A 412 0.12 -3.21 27.13
C PRO A 412 -0.32 -4.45 27.93
N PHE A 413 0.61 -5.33 28.24
CA PHE A 413 0.35 -6.61 28.90
C PHE A 413 0.40 -6.50 30.44
N SER A 414 0.40 -5.26 30.95
CA SER A 414 0.31 -4.92 32.37
C SER A 414 -1.16 -4.69 32.78
N PHE A 415 -1.92 -5.77 32.86
CA PHE A 415 -3.32 -5.77 33.26
C PHE A 415 -3.50 -6.22 34.72
N LYS A 416 -4.68 -5.99 35.29
CA LYS A 416 -4.95 -6.35 36.68
C LYS A 416 -4.94 -7.87 36.84
N GLY A 417 -4.05 -8.37 37.70
CA GLY A 417 -3.81 -9.81 37.88
C GLY A 417 -2.58 -10.35 37.12
N SER A 418 -1.94 -9.53 36.29
CA SER A 418 -0.65 -9.87 35.68
C SER A 418 0.53 -9.49 36.58
N GLU A 419 1.61 -10.27 36.52
CA GLU A 419 2.90 -9.94 37.18
C GLU A 419 3.78 -9.02 36.31
N TYR A 420 3.34 -8.72 35.10
CA TYR A 420 4.13 -8.00 34.10
C TYR A 420 4.10 -6.48 34.34
N GLN A 421 5.30 -5.87 34.38
CA GLN A 421 5.49 -4.42 34.40
C GLN A 421 6.18 -3.98 33.11
N HIS A 422 5.68 -2.93 32.48
CA HIS A 422 6.22 -2.39 31.22
C HIS A 422 6.31 -3.39 30.06
N VAL A 423 5.50 -4.45 30.09
CA VAL A 423 5.44 -5.43 29.00
C VAL A 423 4.34 -5.05 28.02
N VAL A 424 4.61 -5.22 26.73
CA VAL A 424 3.63 -5.08 25.66
C VAL A 424 3.58 -6.39 24.88
N CYS A 425 2.36 -6.85 24.60
CA CYS A 425 2.11 -7.94 23.68
C CYS A 425 1.89 -7.40 22.28
N PHE A 426 2.79 -7.77 21.37
CA PHE A 426 2.71 -7.45 19.94
C PHE A 426 2.14 -8.65 19.18
N PHE A 427 1.28 -8.40 18.21
CA PHE A 427 0.64 -9.40 17.37
C PHE A 427 1.00 -9.18 15.89
N ARG A 428 1.26 -10.27 15.17
CA ARG A 428 1.52 -10.27 13.73
C ARG A 428 1.19 -11.62 13.13
N LYS A 429 0.33 -11.63 12.12
CA LYS A 429 -0.23 -12.87 11.54
C LYS A 429 -0.75 -13.74 12.69
N ASP A 430 -0.30 -14.99 12.76
CA ASP A 430 -0.65 -15.97 13.77
C ASP A 430 0.29 -15.99 14.98
N ARG A 431 1.17 -14.99 15.12
CA ARG A 431 2.23 -14.95 16.14
C ARG A 431 2.06 -13.78 17.10
N TYR A 432 2.58 -13.96 18.31
CA TYR A 432 2.73 -12.90 19.30
C TYR A 432 4.17 -12.83 19.86
N ALA A 433 4.53 -11.67 20.42
CA ALA A 433 5.70 -11.50 21.27
C ALA A 433 5.40 -10.59 22.46
N LEU A 434 5.85 -11.01 23.64
CA LEU A 434 5.89 -10.21 24.85
C LEU A 434 7.26 -9.56 24.97
N ILE A 435 7.29 -8.23 24.90
CA ILE A 435 8.52 -7.45 25.04
C ILE A 435 8.40 -6.57 26.28
N ASP A 436 9.40 -6.60 27.16
CA ASP A 436 9.61 -5.51 28.13
C ASP A 436 10.15 -4.31 27.35
N VAL A 437 9.29 -3.30 27.14
CA VAL A 437 9.60 -2.16 26.26
C VAL A 437 10.50 -1.11 26.89
N ASN A 438 10.79 -1.23 28.20
CA ASN A 438 11.74 -0.37 28.90
C ASN A 438 13.14 -0.99 28.89
N ARG A 439 13.24 -2.30 29.11
CA ARG A 439 14.51 -3.04 29.09
C ARG A 439 14.91 -3.53 27.70
N ASN A 440 13.98 -3.47 26.75
CA ASN A 440 14.11 -3.98 25.38
C ASN A 440 14.43 -5.49 25.35
N ILE A 441 13.77 -6.26 26.21
CA ILE A 441 13.99 -7.72 26.35
C ILE A 441 12.77 -8.47 25.81
N LEU A 442 13.01 -9.46 24.94
CA LEU A 442 12.02 -10.46 24.57
C LEU A 442 11.81 -11.43 25.74
N LEU A 443 10.59 -11.49 26.25
CA LEU A 443 10.21 -12.38 27.35
C LEU A 443 9.63 -13.69 26.84
N GLU A 444 8.76 -13.61 25.83
CA GLU A 444 8.01 -14.74 25.32
C GLU A 444 7.60 -14.49 23.87
N SER A 445 7.53 -15.53 23.05
CA SER A 445 6.93 -15.45 21.71
C SER A 445 6.40 -16.81 21.29
N GLY A 446 5.37 -16.83 20.46
CA GLY A 446 4.80 -18.08 19.97
C GLY A 446 3.59 -17.86 19.06
N ASN A 447 2.81 -18.93 18.88
CA ASN A 447 1.55 -18.88 18.14
C ASN A 447 0.40 -18.43 19.05
N ILE A 448 -0.47 -17.55 18.53
CA ILE A 448 -1.58 -16.94 19.28
C ILE A 448 -2.55 -18.02 19.80
N ALA A 449 -2.99 -18.93 18.94
CA ALA A 449 -3.97 -19.95 19.28
C ALA A 449 -3.41 -21.03 20.24
N LEU A 450 -2.09 -21.15 20.37
CA LEU A 450 -1.47 -22.03 21.35
C LEU A 450 -1.34 -21.38 22.72
N ARG A 451 -1.19 -20.05 22.77
CA ARG A 451 -0.93 -19.32 24.01
C ARG A 451 -2.19 -18.78 24.69
N PHE A 452 -3.15 -18.32 23.90
CA PHE A 452 -4.34 -17.63 24.40
C PHE A 452 -5.57 -18.51 24.19
N ASN A 453 -6.01 -19.16 25.26
CA ASN A 453 -7.11 -20.10 25.26
C ASN A 453 -8.42 -19.44 24.80
N ALA A 454 -8.71 -18.22 25.25
CA ALA A 454 -9.92 -17.51 24.79
C ALA A 454 -9.90 -17.24 23.28
N LEU A 455 -8.74 -16.88 22.72
CA LEU A 455 -8.61 -16.60 21.28
C LEU A 455 -8.69 -17.89 20.45
N ALA A 456 -8.13 -18.99 20.96
CA ALA A 456 -8.26 -20.31 20.36
C ALA A 456 -9.72 -20.78 20.31
N GLN A 457 -10.45 -20.63 21.42
CA GLN A 457 -11.89 -20.95 21.51
C GLN A 457 -12.72 -20.08 20.55
N ALA A 458 -12.33 -18.83 20.34
CA ALA A 458 -12.95 -17.92 19.38
C ALA A 458 -12.57 -18.23 17.92
N ASN A 459 -11.66 -19.17 17.67
CA ASN A 459 -11.04 -19.45 16.36
C ASN A 459 -10.33 -18.21 15.75
N PHE A 460 -9.81 -17.32 16.60
CA PHE A 460 -9.08 -16.13 16.18
C PHE A 460 -7.60 -16.49 15.99
N LYS A 461 -7.22 -16.77 14.75
CA LYS A 461 -5.82 -17.07 14.38
C LYS A 461 -4.97 -15.82 14.29
N THR A 462 -5.55 -14.70 13.87
CA THR A 462 -4.89 -13.40 13.73
C THR A 462 -5.66 -12.36 14.52
N ILE A 463 -4.98 -11.27 14.91
CA ILE A 463 -5.59 -10.15 15.63
C ILE A 463 -5.35 -8.89 14.82
N ASP A 464 -6.42 -8.30 14.29
CA ASP A 464 -6.36 -7.06 13.51
C ASP A 464 -6.16 -5.86 14.41
N THR A 465 -6.78 -5.87 15.60
CA THR A 465 -6.66 -4.79 16.55
C THR A 465 -7.12 -5.24 17.94
N VAL A 466 -6.58 -4.63 18.99
CA VAL A 466 -6.88 -5.00 20.38
C VAL A 466 -6.86 -3.78 21.29
N VAL A 467 -7.80 -3.72 22.22
CA VAL A 467 -7.90 -2.59 23.15
C VAL A 467 -8.53 -3.00 24.47
N PHE A 468 -8.03 -2.43 25.56
CA PHE A 468 -8.70 -2.56 26.85
C PHE A 468 -10.12 -2.02 26.78
N LYS A 469 -11.04 -2.74 27.42
CA LYS A 469 -12.36 -2.19 27.69
C LYS A 469 -12.21 -0.97 28.61
N PRO A 470 -12.79 0.19 28.26
CA PRO A 470 -12.80 1.38 29.10
C PRO A 470 -13.37 1.12 30.50
N ARG A 471 -13.09 2.04 31.43
CA ARG A 471 -13.19 1.93 32.91
C ARG A 471 -12.05 1.11 33.53
N ARG A 472 -11.24 1.83 34.33
CA ARG A 472 -9.85 1.59 34.82
C ARG A 472 -9.48 0.23 35.44
N SER A 473 -10.33 -0.78 35.36
CA SER A 473 -10.04 -2.09 35.91
C SER A 473 -8.98 -2.87 35.11
N LYS A 474 -8.77 -2.54 33.82
CA LYS A 474 -7.94 -3.30 32.87
C LYS A 474 -8.18 -4.83 32.98
N LEU A 475 -9.40 -5.25 33.30
CA LEU A 475 -9.73 -6.67 33.49
C LEU A 475 -10.09 -7.36 32.16
N GLN A 476 -10.60 -6.58 31.22
CA GLN A 476 -11.11 -7.10 29.96
C GLN A 476 -10.55 -6.32 28.77
N ALA A 477 -10.41 -7.00 27.64
CA ALA A 477 -10.03 -6.37 26.37
C ALA A 477 -10.89 -6.89 25.22
N TYR A 478 -11.18 -6.00 24.28
CA TYR A 478 -11.77 -6.34 23.00
C TYR A 478 -10.64 -6.77 22.05
N PHE A 479 -10.76 -7.97 21.50
CA PHE A 479 -9.90 -8.47 20.43
C PHE A 479 -10.74 -8.56 19.16
N PHE A 480 -10.24 -7.98 18.07
CA PHE A 480 -10.91 -7.94 16.77
C PHE A 480 -10.13 -8.80 15.76
N SER A 481 -10.86 -9.56 14.95
CA SER A 481 -10.31 -10.40 13.88
C SER A 481 -11.30 -10.48 12.72
N GLY A 482 -10.93 -9.93 11.57
CA GLY A 482 -11.78 -9.81 10.39
C GLY A 482 -13.03 -8.97 10.68
N LYS A 483 -14.20 -9.61 10.57
CA LYS A 483 -15.51 -8.97 10.84
C LYS A 483 -16.02 -9.25 12.26
N GLN A 484 -15.26 -9.97 13.08
CA GLN A 484 -15.69 -10.42 14.38
C GLN A 484 -14.86 -9.80 15.51
N TYR A 485 -15.44 -9.79 16.70
CA TYR A 485 -14.70 -9.49 17.92
C TYR A 485 -15.11 -10.40 19.08
N VAL A 486 -14.19 -10.55 20.05
CA VAL A 486 -14.46 -11.14 21.36
C VAL A 486 -14.05 -10.17 22.46
N LEU A 487 -14.82 -10.17 23.55
CA LEU A 487 -14.43 -9.56 24.81
C LEU A 487 -13.85 -10.66 25.70
N VAL A 488 -12.58 -10.52 26.07
CA VAL A 488 -11.84 -11.51 26.86
C VAL A 488 -11.65 -10.99 28.27
N ASP A 489 -11.89 -11.83 29.27
CA ASP A 489 -11.37 -11.64 30.62
C ASP A 489 -9.90 -12.07 30.65
N LEU A 490 -9.01 -11.11 30.94
CA LEU A 490 -7.58 -11.28 30.76
C LEU A 490 -6.92 -12.13 31.85
N ALA A 491 -7.41 -12.06 33.09
CA ALA A 491 -6.84 -12.81 34.20
C ALA A 491 -7.17 -14.30 34.08
N GLY A 492 -8.38 -14.62 33.65
CA GLY A 492 -8.82 -16.00 33.42
C GLY A 492 -8.52 -16.56 32.03
N ASP A 493 -8.03 -15.74 31.09
CA ASP A 493 -7.92 -16.07 29.66
C ASP A 493 -9.18 -16.80 29.14
N SER A 494 -10.33 -16.13 29.34
CA SER A 494 -11.65 -16.69 29.06
C SER A 494 -12.54 -15.71 28.28
N ILE A 495 -13.42 -16.23 27.42
CA ILE A 495 -14.34 -15.40 26.65
C ILE A 495 -15.44 -14.89 27.58
N ALA A 496 -15.48 -13.58 27.81
CA ALA A 496 -16.57 -12.93 28.54
C ALA A 496 -17.78 -12.67 27.64
N ARG A 497 -17.56 -12.40 26.34
CA ARG A 497 -18.61 -12.24 25.32
C ARG A 497 -18.07 -12.47 23.91
N GLY A 498 -18.83 -13.17 23.07
CA GLY A 498 -18.55 -13.39 21.65
C GLY A 498 -18.11 -14.82 21.31
N PRO A 499 -17.65 -15.07 20.07
CA PRO A 499 -17.44 -14.09 18.98
C PRO A 499 -18.75 -13.48 18.45
N LEU A 500 -18.75 -12.18 18.16
CA LEU A 500 -19.88 -11.45 17.57
C LEU A 500 -19.43 -10.67 16.33
N ASP A 501 -20.36 -10.44 15.40
CA ASP A 501 -20.14 -9.57 14.24
C ASP A 501 -20.03 -8.11 14.67
N VAL A 502 -18.97 -7.42 14.23
CA VAL A 502 -18.69 -6.05 14.64
C VAL A 502 -19.75 -5.09 14.09
N ALA A 503 -20.13 -5.24 12.82
CA ALA A 503 -21.08 -4.33 12.18
C ALA A 503 -22.51 -4.48 12.74
N ALA A 504 -22.85 -5.64 13.30
CA ALA A 504 -24.10 -5.89 14.00
C ALA A 504 -24.14 -5.26 15.40
N GLU A 505 -23.04 -5.37 16.15
CA GLU A 505 -22.99 -4.95 17.56
C GLU A 505 -22.54 -3.49 17.75
N TRP A 506 -21.74 -2.95 16.83
CA TRP A 506 -21.18 -1.60 16.85
C TRP A 506 -21.72 -0.79 15.67
N LYS A 507 -22.97 -0.31 15.82
CA LYS A 507 -23.68 0.41 14.75
C LYS A 507 -22.96 1.71 14.40
N SER A 508 -22.33 2.36 15.36
CA SER A 508 -21.55 3.57 15.12
C SER A 508 -20.35 3.32 14.20
N LEU A 509 -19.61 2.22 14.43
CA LEU A 509 -18.49 1.83 13.59
C LEU A 509 -18.94 1.48 12.16
N LYS A 510 -20.02 0.73 12.02
CA LYS A 510 -20.61 0.43 10.70
C LYS A 510 -21.00 1.71 9.96
N THR A 511 -21.74 2.60 10.63
CA THR A 511 -22.22 3.86 10.04
C THR A 511 -21.06 4.77 9.64
N ALA A 512 -19.99 4.76 10.43
CA ALA A 512 -18.75 5.48 10.15
C ALA A 512 -17.88 4.85 9.07
N GLY A 513 -18.27 3.67 8.53
CA GLY A 513 -17.52 2.96 7.51
C GLY A 513 -16.26 2.27 8.03
N PHE A 514 -16.18 1.98 9.33
CA PHE A 514 -15.05 1.28 9.95
C PHE A 514 -15.13 -0.24 9.85
N TYR A 515 -16.32 -0.82 9.59
CA TYR A 515 -16.58 -2.26 9.42
C TYR A 515 -17.74 -2.53 8.46
#